data_AF-A0A945M214-F1
#
_entry.id   AF-A0A945M214-F1
#
_cell.length_a   1.000
_cell.length_b   1.000
_cell.length_c   1.000
_cell.angle_alpha   90.00
_cell.angle_beta   90.00
_cell.angle_gamma   90.00
#
_symmetry.space_group_name_H-M   'P 1'
#
loop_
_entity.id
_entity.type
_entity.pdbx_description
1 polymer ?
#
loop_
_entity_poly.entity_id
_entity_poly.type
_entity_poly.pdbx_seq_one_letter_code
_entity_poly.pdbx_strand_id
1 'polypeptide(L)' 'MIKNDSYFKKSQKLNYYLFDLENYLFDKLFENGVTKIEALSIDTYPIANNYFSYRRKTHLNEKDYGRQISIILQT' A
#
# COMPACT_ATOMS: atom_id res chain seq x y z
N MET A 1 -7.26 -15.71 14.37
CA MET A 1 -8.19 -15.14 13.38
C MET A 1 -7.96 -13.65 13.32
N ILE A 2 -7.31 -13.18 12.26
CA ILE A 2 -7.30 -11.76 11.92
C ILE A 2 -8.75 -11.30 11.67
N LYS A 3 -9.14 -10.17 12.27
CA LYS A 3 -10.45 -9.56 12.04
C LYS A 3 -10.31 -8.49 10.97
N ASN A 4 -10.92 -8.66 9.81
CA ASN A 4 -10.79 -7.74 8.66
C ASN A 4 -11.08 -6.27 9.01
N ASP A 5 -11.96 -6.01 9.97
CA ASP A 5 -12.31 -4.66 10.42
C ASP A 5 -11.11 -3.85 10.95
N SER A 6 -10.05 -4.51 11.44
CA SER A 6 -8.88 -3.81 12.01
C SER A 6 -8.07 -3.04 10.96
N TYR A 7 -8.22 -3.37 9.67
CA TYR A 7 -7.49 -2.70 8.58
C TYR A 7 -8.23 -1.51 7.99
N PHE A 8 -9.46 -1.25 8.42
CA PHE A 8 -10.28 -0.17 7.87
C PHE A 8 -10.47 0.94 8.89
N LYS A 9 -10.11 2.16 8.51
CA LYS A 9 -10.40 3.39 9.25
C LYS A 9 -11.45 4.20 8.49
N LYS A 10 -12.30 4.94 9.21
CA LYS A 10 -13.25 5.86 8.56
C LYS A 10 -12.46 6.92 7.77
N SER A 11 -12.85 7.17 6.53
CA SER A 11 -12.31 8.31 5.78
C SER A 11 -13.09 9.59 6.08
N GLN A 12 -12.58 10.73 5.62
CA GLN A 12 -13.31 12.00 5.68
C GLN A 12 -14.57 12.00 4.81
N LYS A 13 -14.64 11.16 3.78
CA LYS A 13 -15.79 11.05 2.88
C LYS A 13 -16.79 10.01 3.42
N LEU A 14 -18.05 10.40 3.50
CA LEU A 14 -19.12 9.53 3.99
C LEU A 14 -19.23 8.25 3.14
N ASN A 15 -19.30 7.09 3.80
CA ASN A 15 -19.31 5.75 3.19
C ASN A 15 -18.01 5.35 2.47
N TYR A 16 -16.90 6.03 2.74
CA TYR A 16 -15.57 5.65 2.27
C TYR A 16 -14.67 5.31 3.46
N TYR A 17 -13.75 4.39 3.24
CA TYR A 17 -12.84 3.87 4.26
C TYR A 17 -11.39 3.95 3.76
N LEU A 18 -10.47 4.19 4.69
CA LEU A 18 -9.04 4.11 4.48
C LEU A 18 -8.60 2.69 4.81
N PHE A 19 -7.90 2.05 3.88
CA PHE A 19 -7.40 0.69 4.04
C PHE A 19 -5.91 0.69 4.35
N ASP A 20 -5.54 0.02 5.43
CA ASP A 20 -4.17 -0.20 5.87
C ASP A 20 -3.57 -1.42 5.16
N LEU A 21 -3.11 -1.20 3.91
CA LEU A 21 -2.55 -2.26 3.06
C LEU A 21 -1.28 -2.89 3.66
N GLU A 22 -0.44 -2.09 4.30
CA GLU A 22 0.86 -2.54 4.81
C GLU A 22 0.68 -3.51 5.98
N ASN A 23 -0.14 -3.15 6.98
CA ASN A 23 -0.43 -4.05 8.11
C ASN A 23 -1.23 -5.28 7.69
N TYR A 24 -2.14 -5.13 6.72
CA TYR A 24 -2.84 -6.28 6.14
C TYR A 24 -1.86 -7.30 5.54
N LEU A 25 -0.89 -6.84 4.75
CA LEU A 25 0.12 -7.70 4.16
C LEU A 25 1.07 -8.29 5.20
N PHE A 26 1.46 -7.50 6.21
CA PHE A 26 2.30 -7.97 7.31
C PHE A 26 1.66 -9.19 8.01
N ASP A 27 0.42 -9.04 8.45
CA ASP A 27 -0.27 -10.12 9.17
C ASP A 27 -0.52 -11.32 8.24
N LYS A 28 -0.81 -11.09 6.95
CA LYS A 28 -0.96 -12.18 5.97
C LYS A 28 0.33 -12.96 5.78
N LEU A 29 1.47 -12.29 5.66
CA LEU A 29 2.77 -12.95 5.55
C LEU A 29 3.09 -13.74 6.82
N PHE A 30 2.81 -13.16 7.99
CA PHE A 30 3.01 -13.81 9.28
C PHE A 30 2.15 -15.06 9.45
N GLU A 31 0.86 -15.00 9.11
CA GLU A 31 -0.05 -16.17 9.11
C GLU A 31 0.41 -17.29 8.17
N ASN A 32 1.17 -16.96 7.11
CA ASN A 32 1.75 -17.92 6.18
C ASN A 32 3.16 -18.39 6.59
N GLY A 33 3.58 -18.11 7.82
CA GLY A 33 4.84 -18.62 8.39
C GLY A 33 6.08 -17.79 8.06
N VAL A 34 5.94 -16.61 7.43
CA VAL A 34 7.06 -15.69 7.24
C VAL A 34 7.31 -14.94 8.55
N THR A 35 8.47 -15.18 9.17
CA THR A 35 8.78 -14.64 10.51
C THR A 35 9.67 -13.41 10.50
N LYS A 36 10.38 -13.17 9.40
CA LYS A 36 11.23 -11.99 9.20
C LYS A 36 10.60 -11.10 8.13
N ILE A 37 9.84 -10.10 8.58
CA ILE A 37 9.12 -9.18 7.72
C ILE A 37 9.55 -7.77 8.12
N GLU A 38 9.95 -6.98 7.13
CA GLU A 38 10.24 -5.56 7.30
C GLU A 38 9.38 -4.76 6.32
N ALA A 39 8.72 -3.74 6.84
CA ALA A 39 7.84 -2.87 6.09
C ALA A 39 8.58 -1.55 5.81
N LEU A 40 8.59 -1.10 4.54
CA LEU A 40 9.32 0.10 4.16
C LEU A 40 8.67 1.39 4.70
N SER A 41 7.38 1.35 5.07
CA SER A 41 6.62 2.51 5.56
C SER A 41 6.59 3.68 4.55
N ILE A 42 6.56 3.37 3.25
CA ILE A 42 6.60 4.37 2.17
C ILE A 42 5.22 4.54 1.54
N ASP A 43 4.63 5.73 1.68
CA ASP A 43 3.46 6.13 0.92
C ASP A 43 3.89 6.78 -0.41
N THR A 44 3.51 6.14 -1.53
CA THR A 44 3.82 6.65 -2.87
C THR A 44 2.98 7.88 -3.25
N TYR A 45 1.84 8.11 -2.60
CA TYR A 45 0.90 9.18 -2.97
C TYR A 45 1.43 10.60 -2.74
N PRO A 46 2.00 10.96 -1.57
CA PRO A 46 2.51 12.33 -1.36
C PRO A 46 3.88 12.58 -2.03
N ILE A 47 4.68 11.54 -2.32
CA ILE A 47 6.08 11.69 -2.76
C ILE A 47 6.20 11.75 -4.29
N ALA A 48 5.90 12.90 -4.88
CA ALA A 48 5.84 13.05 -6.35
C ALA A 48 7.18 12.87 -7.09
N ASN A 49 8.30 13.30 -6.50
CA ASN A 49 9.60 13.33 -7.20
C ASN A 49 10.38 12.00 -7.19
N ASN A 50 9.91 11.00 -6.43
CA ASN A 50 10.60 9.71 -6.31
C ASN A 50 9.71 8.52 -6.63
N TYR A 51 8.38 8.68 -6.57
CA TYR A 51 7.45 7.58 -6.77
C TYR A 51 6.33 7.99 -7.72
N PHE A 52 6.05 7.17 -8.73
CA PHE A 52 4.76 7.16 -9.40
C PHE A 52 3.66 6.67 -8.45
N SER A 53 2.45 7.23 -8.59
CA SER A 53 1.28 6.81 -7.80
C SER A 53 0.02 6.85 -8.66
N TYR A 54 -0.62 5.69 -8.81
CA TYR A 54 -1.88 5.57 -9.55
C TYR A 54 -3.01 6.40 -8.91
N ARG A 55 -3.06 6.44 -7.58
CA ARG A 55 -4.08 7.21 -6.86
C ARG A 55 -3.89 8.70 -7.10
N ARG A 56 -2.65 9.20 -7.09
CA ARG A 56 -2.34 10.60 -7.39
C ARG A 56 -2.69 10.96 -8.84
N LYS A 57 -2.24 10.14 -9.79
CA LYS A 57 -2.60 10.23 -11.22
C LYS A 57 -4.12 10.37 -11.40
N THR A 58 -4.89 9.53 -10.72
CA THR A 58 -6.36 9.55 -10.78
C THR A 58 -6.95 10.84 -10.22
N HIS A 59 -6.45 11.34 -9.08
CA HIS A 59 -6.94 12.59 -8.50
C HIS A 59 -6.55 13.84 -9.30
N LEU A 60 -5.44 13.78 -10.05
CA LEU A 60 -4.98 14.87 -10.92
C LEU A 60 -5.53 14.77 -12.35
N ASN A 61 -6.36 13.77 -12.66
CA ASN A 61 -6.89 13.51 -14.01
C ASN A 61 -5.80 13.38 -15.09
N GLU A 62 -4.63 12.86 -14.73
CA GLU A 62 -3.56 12.61 -15.69
C GLU A 62 -3.92 11.41 -16.60
N LYS A 63 -3.49 11.44 -17.86
CA LYS A 63 -3.82 10.38 -18.83
C LYS A 63 -3.16 9.05 -18.47
N ASP A 64 -1.90 9.08 -18.07
CA ASP A 64 -1.10 7.92 -17.70
C ASP A 64 -0.12 8.26 -16.56
N TYR A 65 0.56 7.26 -16.03
CA TYR A 65 1.62 7.37 -15.02
C TYR A 65 2.68 6.31 -15.26
N GLY A 66 3.90 6.58 -14.80
CA GLY A 66 4.95 5.57 -14.78
C GLY A 66 4.66 4.45 -13.77
N ARG A 67 5.49 3.40 -13.79
CA ARG A 67 5.37 2.24 -12.91
C ARG A 67 6.74 1.93 -12.31
N GLN A 68 6.79 1.65 -11.02
CA GLN A 68 7.99 1.11 -10.38
C GLN A 68 8.09 -0.40 -10.64
N ILE A 69 9.29 -0.94 -10.42
CA ILE A 69 9.56 -2.37 -10.41
C ILE A 69 10.33 -2.73 -9.13
N SER A 70 9.93 -3.82 -8.49
CA SER A 70 10.70 -4.44 -7.41
C SER A 70 11.40 -5.68 -7.97
N ILE A 71 12.71 -5.79 -7.78
CA ILE A 71 13.54 -6.85 -8.36
C ILE A 71 14.31 -7.53 -7.23
N ILE A 72 14.35 -8.85 -7.27
CA ILE A 72 15.24 -9.69 -6.46
C ILE A 72 15.98 -10.64 -7.42
N LEU A 73 17.28 -10.80 -7.21
CA LEU A 73 18.13 -11.72 -7.95
C LEU A 73 18.98 -12.49 -6.95
N GLN A 74 19.17 -13.79 -7.19
CA GLN A 74 20.18 -14.59 -6.53
C GLN A 74 21.37 -14.71 -7.48
N THR A 75 22.52 -14.19 -7.05
CA THR A 75 23.79 -14.28 -7.78
C THR A 75 24.53 -15.57 -7.46
#